data_AF-A0A8C9ZSE1-F1
#
_entry.id   AF-A0A8C9ZSE1-F1
#
_cell.length_a   1.000
_cell.length_b   1.000
_cell.length_c   1.000
_cell.angle_alpha   90.00
_cell.angle_beta   90.00
_cell.angle_gamma   90.00
#
_symmetry.space_group_name_H-M   'P 1'
#
loop_
_entity.id
_entity.type
_entity.pdbx_description
1 polymer ?
#
loop_
_entity_poly.entity_id
_entity_poly.type
_entity_poly.pdbx_seq_one_letter_code
_entity_poly.pdbx_strand_id
1 'polypeptide(L)'
;LVFLNLKTLEAIFFFYFAERFQDQEKEFATLCNVDMLEEYSHLICGEVFHAEMTLISTENWCVLRDVIRPYNNMTVCLERLSNLIGCYYPNPTIQDFFLNIHSKYFLNCSKEEDLLVDAPQGMVIALTLIPVSLIPLLVYVVVWKSNVQE
;
A
#
# COMPACT_ATOMS: atom_id res chain seq x y z
N LEU A 1 -23.03 -29.09 7.97
CA LEU A 1 -21.61 -29.47 7.90
C LEU A 1 -20.87 -28.99 6.63
N VAL A 2 -21.51 -28.30 5.67
CA VAL A 2 -20.82 -27.71 4.50
C VAL A 2 -20.63 -26.19 4.61
N PHE A 3 -21.39 -25.50 5.48
CA PHE A 3 -21.25 -24.04 5.71
C PHE A 3 -20.16 -23.62 6.71
N LEU A 4 -19.44 -24.57 7.32
CA LEU A 4 -18.41 -24.31 8.34
C LEU A 4 -16.98 -24.15 7.78
N ASN A 5 -16.77 -24.28 6.45
CA ASN A 5 -15.43 -24.29 5.89
C ASN A 5 -15.03 -23.02 5.15
N LEU A 6 -15.92 -22.29 4.46
CA LEU A 6 -15.46 -21.17 3.62
C LEU A 6 -15.11 -19.90 4.43
N LYS A 7 -15.96 -19.51 5.38
CA LYS A 7 -15.68 -18.36 6.27
C LYS A 7 -14.48 -18.59 7.18
N THR A 8 -14.29 -19.83 7.62
CA THR A 8 -13.18 -20.22 8.48
C THR A 8 -11.87 -20.27 7.68
N LEU A 9 -11.89 -20.72 6.42
CA LEU A 9 -10.70 -20.72 5.57
C LEU A 9 -10.28 -19.31 5.18
N GLU A 10 -11.23 -18.41 4.85
CA GLU A 10 -10.93 -17.00 4.58
C GLU A 10 -10.41 -16.29 5.83
N ALA A 11 -11.02 -16.54 6.99
CA ALA A 11 -10.54 -16.01 8.26
C ALA A 11 -9.14 -16.55 8.59
N ILE A 12 -8.88 -17.85 8.41
CA ILE A 12 -7.56 -18.46 8.61
C ILE A 12 -6.55 -17.89 7.61
N PHE A 13 -6.92 -17.69 6.34
CA PHE A 13 -6.04 -17.10 5.34
C PHE A 13 -5.71 -15.64 5.68
N PHE A 14 -6.70 -14.87 6.12
CA PHE A 14 -6.51 -13.48 6.57
C PHE A 14 -5.68 -13.41 7.85
N PHE A 15 -5.92 -14.31 8.82
CA PHE A 15 -5.17 -14.41 10.07
C PHE A 15 -3.73 -14.87 9.81
N TYR A 16 -3.53 -15.84 8.93
CA TYR A 16 -2.21 -16.33 8.52
C TYR A 16 -1.44 -15.28 7.71
N PHE A 17 -2.12 -14.52 6.85
CA PHE A 17 -1.51 -13.40 6.15
C PHE A 17 -1.11 -12.28 7.14
N ALA A 18 -1.97 -11.94 8.10
CA ALA A 18 -1.67 -10.96 9.15
C ALA A 18 -0.53 -11.40 10.09
N GLU A 19 -0.55 -12.64 10.59
CA GLU A 19 0.49 -13.18 11.48
C GLU A 19 1.85 -13.27 10.77
N ARG A 20 1.89 -13.70 9.49
CA ARG A 20 3.14 -13.78 8.73
C ARG A 20 3.79 -12.41 8.51
N PHE A 21 2.99 -11.34 8.44
CA PHE A 21 3.49 -9.95 8.44
C PHE A 21 4.02 -9.54 9.82
N GLN A 22 3.31 -9.89 10.90
CA GLN A 22 3.70 -9.54 12.27
C GLN A 22 4.98 -10.25 12.75
N ASP A 23 5.22 -11.50 12.34
CA ASP A 23 6.40 -12.26 12.79
C ASP A 23 7.72 -11.75 12.20
N GLN A 24 7.70 -11.29 10.94
CA GLN A 24 8.86 -10.63 10.31
C GLN A 24 9.21 -9.30 11.00
N GLU A 25 8.20 -8.54 11.43
CA GLU A 25 8.36 -7.25 12.12
C GLU A 25 8.99 -7.42 13.52
N LYS A 26 8.64 -8.51 14.21
CA LYS A 26 9.03 -8.78 15.60
C LYS A 26 10.49 -9.21 15.75
N GLU A 27 11.02 -9.96 14.79
CA GLU A 27 12.43 -10.37 14.77
C GLU A 27 13.36 -9.18 14.47
N PHE A 28 12.92 -8.31 13.54
CA PHE A 28 13.67 -7.15 13.10
C PHE A 28 13.68 -6.01 14.13
N ALA A 29 12.58 -5.80 14.86
CA ALA A 29 12.48 -4.74 15.88
C ALA A 29 13.52 -4.85 17.01
N THR A 30 14.04 -6.05 17.30
CA THR A 30 15.02 -6.27 18.39
C THR A 30 16.45 -5.85 18.08
N LEU A 31 16.81 -5.68 16.80
CA LEU A 31 18.17 -5.30 16.37
C LEU A 31 18.23 -3.89 15.75
N CYS A 32 17.09 -3.26 15.52
CA CYS A 32 16.98 -1.96 14.88
C CYS A 32 17.64 -0.85 15.70
N ASN A 33 18.65 -0.19 15.11
CA ASN A 33 19.17 1.07 15.64
C ASN A 33 18.43 2.24 14.98
N VAL A 34 17.43 2.76 15.68
CA VAL A 34 16.55 3.83 15.19
C VAL A 34 17.30 5.13 14.93
N ASP A 35 18.23 5.51 15.80
CA ASP A 35 19.01 6.75 15.66
C ASP A 35 19.87 6.72 14.38
N MET A 36 20.52 5.57 14.13
CA MET A 36 21.30 5.35 12.92
C MET A 36 20.43 5.37 11.67
N LEU A 37 19.22 4.80 11.75
CA LEU A 37 18.26 4.82 10.64
C LEU A 37 17.85 6.24 10.30
N GLU A 38 17.50 7.06 11.30
CA GLU A 38 17.11 8.45 11.10
C GLU A 38 18.26 9.24 10.44
N GLU A 39 19.45 9.19 11.04
CA GLU A 39 20.62 9.92 10.56
C GLU A 39 20.99 9.54 9.11
N TYR A 40 21.12 8.25 8.82
CA TYR A 40 21.50 7.81 7.47
C TYR A 40 20.39 7.96 6.44
N SER A 41 19.12 7.94 6.84
CA SER A 41 18.01 8.20 5.91
C SER A 41 18.13 9.60 5.32
N HIS A 42 18.45 10.59 6.16
CA HIS A 42 18.69 11.96 5.72
C HIS A 42 20.00 12.12 4.95
N LEU A 43 21.12 11.62 5.50
CA LEU A 43 22.45 11.82 4.91
C LEU A 43 22.67 11.08 3.58
N ILE A 44 22.05 9.91 3.38
CA ILE A 44 22.27 9.08 2.19
C ILE A 44 21.12 9.24 1.22
N CYS A 45 19.91 8.86 1.61
CA CYS A 45 18.77 8.85 0.71
C CYS A 45 18.19 10.25 0.49
N GLY A 46 18.13 11.07 1.55
CA GLY A 46 17.64 12.44 1.53
C GLY A 46 18.51 13.39 0.71
N GLU A 47 19.84 13.33 0.86
CA GLU A 47 20.77 14.17 0.08
C GLU A 47 20.74 13.85 -1.42
N VAL A 48 20.68 12.56 -1.78
CA VAL A 48 20.54 12.15 -3.19
C VAL A 48 19.22 12.64 -3.76
N PHE A 49 18.12 12.48 -3.03
CA PHE A 49 16.82 12.99 -3.43
C PHE A 49 16.83 14.52 -3.57
N HIS A 50 17.46 15.24 -2.63
CA HIS A 50 17.61 16.70 -2.72
C HIS A 50 18.35 17.10 -4.00
N ALA A 51 19.47 16.46 -4.30
CA ALA A 51 20.24 16.72 -5.51
C ALA A 51 19.40 16.49 -6.78
N GLU A 52 18.64 15.39 -6.87
CA GLU A 52 17.73 15.15 -8.00
C GLU A 52 16.61 16.21 -8.07
N MET A 53 16.05 16.62 -6.93
CA MET A 53 15.01 17.66 -6.87
C MET A 53 15.52 19.05 -7.24
N THR A 54 16.82 19.36 -7.08
CA THR A 54 17.40 20.63 -7.56
C THR A 54 17.48 20.71 -9.09
N LEU A 55 17.46 19.58 -9.78
CA LEU A 55 17.43 19.52 -11.24
C LEU A 55 16.01 19.75 -11.80
N ILE A 56 14.99 19.67 -10.94
CA ILE A 56 13.58 19.88 -11.28
C ILE A 56 13.21 21.31 -10.86
N SER A 57 12.60 22.08 -11.77
CA SER A 57 12.07 23.41 -11.44
C SER A 57 11.07 23.30 -10.28
N THR A 58 11.09 24.26 -9.35
CA THR A 58 10.14 24.30 -8.23
C THR A 58 8.68 24.34 -8.69
N GLU A 59 8.41 24.88 -9.87
CA GLU A 59 7.08 24.89 -10.51
C GLU A 59 6.59 23.48 -10.87
N ASN A 60 7.51 22.54 -11.08
CA ASN A 60 7.22 21.17 -11.50
C ASN A 60 7.23 20.18 -10.31
N TRP A 61 7.46 20.64 -9.08
CA TRP A 61 7.43 19.75 -7.90
C TRP A 61 6.07 19.06 -7.72
N CYS A 62 4.99 19.67 -8.18
CA CYS A 62 3.65 19.09 -8.11
C CYS A 62 3.27 18.22 -9.33
N VAL A 63 4.17 18.10 -10.32
CA VAL A 63 3.94 17.26 -11.50
C VAL A 63 4.48 15.87 -11.22
N LEU A 64 3.58 14.92 -10.94
CA LEU A 64 3.96 13.54 -10.57
C LEU A 64 4.95 12.91 -11.56
N ARG A 65 4.74 13.10 -12.87
CA ARG A 65 5.62 12.56 -13.92
C ARG A 65 7.07 13.00 -13.77
N ASP A 66 7.31 14.20 -13.25
CA ASP A 66 8.64 14.78 -13.16
C ASP A 66 9.34 14.33 -11.86
N VAL A 67 8.57 14.07 -10.79
CA VAL A 67 9.10 13.69 -9.46
C VAL A 67 9.03 12.19 -9.16
N ILE A 68 8.29 11.39 -9.93
CA ILE A 68 8.07 9.96 -9.64
C ILE A 68 9.37 9.16 -9.62
N ARG A 69 10.31 9.47 -10.52
CA ARG A 69 11.59 8.77 -10.62
C ARG A 69 12.48 9.02 -9.38
N PRO A 70 12.80 10.27 -9.01
CA PRO A 70 13.60 10.50 -7.80
C PRO A 70 12.88 10.03 -6.53
N TYR A 71 11.55 10.17 -6.45
CA TYR A 71 10.78 9.70 -5.31
C TYR A 71 10.87 8.16 -5.14
N ASN A 72 10.75 7.42 -6.24
CA ASN A 72 10.91 5.97 -6.23
C ASN A 72 12.33 5.55 -5.87
N ASN A 73 13.36 6.23 -6.42
CA ASN A 73 14.75 5.97 -6.06
C ASN A 73 14.99 6.15 -4.55
N MET A 74 14.48 7.25 -3.98
CA MET A 74 14.54 7.53 -2.55
C MET A 74 13.83 6.43 -1.74
N THR A 75 12.64 6.01 -2.17
CA THR A 75 11.86 4.95 -1.52
C THR A 75 12.64 3.63 -1.46
N VAL A 76 13.21 3.19 -2.60
CA VAL A 76 14.03 1.98 -2.70
C VAL A 76 15.33 2.12 -1.87
N CYS A 77 15.92 3.30 -1.80
CA CYS A 77 17.06 3.57 -0.94
C CYS A 77 16.73 3.36 0.54
N LEU A 78 15.61 3.92 1.02
CA LEU A 78 15.16 3.80 2.40
C LEU A 78 14.79 2.37 2.77
N GLU A 79 14.17 1.61 1.87
CA GLU A 79 13.89 0.18 2.07
C GLU A 79 15.19 -0.62 2.23
N ARG A 80 16.18 -0.40 1.36
CA ARG A 80 17.49 -1.06 1.46
C ARG A 80 18.22 -0.65 2.73
N LEU A 81 18.21 0.63 3.08
CA LEU A 81 18.87 1.15 4.28
C LEU A 81 18.25 0.58 5.55
N SER A 82 16.91 0.54 5.61
CA SER A 82 16.14 -0.08 6.68
C SER A 82 16.55 -1.55 6.86
N ASN A 83 16.62 -2.29 5.75
CA ASN A 83 17.08 -3.67 5.75
C ASN A 83 18.54 -3.84 6.22
N LEU A 84 19.43 -2.92 5.84
CA LEU A 84 20.86 -2.95 6.22
C LEU A 84 21.08 -2.66 7.70
N ILE A 85 20.30 -1.75 8.29
CA ILE A 85 20.39 -1.35 9.69
C ILE A 85 19.68 -2.36 10.61
N GLY A 86 18.81 -3.21 10.06
CA GLY A 86 18.01 -4.12 10.86
C GLY A 86 16.72 -3.47 11.38
N CYS A 87 16.17 -2.44 10.71
CA CYS A 87 14.82 -1.87 10.95
C CYS A 87 13.77 -2.22 9.86
N TYR A 88 12.58 -2.67 10.25
CA TYR A 88 11.63 -3.23 9.27
C TYR A 88 11.12 -2.10 8.38
N TYR A 89 10.68 -2.41 7.18
CA TYR A 89 10.16 -1.39 6.26
C TYR A 89 8.71 -1.71 5.89
N PRO A 90 7.78 -0.73 5.93
CA PRO A 90 7.95 0.64 6.44
C PRO A 90 7.97 0.68 7.97
N ASN A 91 8.51 1.75 8.57
CA ASN A 91 8.50 1.98 10.03
C ASN A 91 8.23 3.46 10.38
N PRO A 92 7.95 3.81 11.64
CA PRO A 92 7.63 5.19 12.04
C PRO A 92 8.70 6.23 11.69
N THR A 93 9.99 5.91 11.83
CA THR A 93 11.10 6.81 11.48
C THR A 93 11.10 7.14 9.98
N ILE A 94 10.86 6.14 9.14
CA ILE A 94 10.72 6.33 7.69
C ILE A 94 9.46 7.13 7.36
N GLN A 95 8.36 6.93 8.10
CA GLN A 95 7.15 7.73 7.93
C GLN A 95 7.42 9.21 8.25
N ASP A 96 8.11 9.52 9.33
CA ASP A 96 8.49 10.89 9.70
C ASP A 96 9.43 11.52 8.68
N PHE A 97 10.38 10.74 8.14
CA PHE A 97 11.21 11.15 7.01
C PHE A 97 10.36 11.56 5.80
N PHE A 98 9.37 10.74 5.40
CA PHE A 98 8.48 11.10 4.29
C PHE A 98 7.69 12.37 4.59
N LEU A 99 7.18 12.54 5.81
CA LEU A 99 6.49 13.77 6.20
C LEU A 99 7.39 15.01 6.08
N ASN A 100 8.68 14.89 6.43
CA ASN A 100 9.66 15.95 6.23
C ASN A 100 9.86 16.28 4.74
N ILE A 101 10.01 15.27 3.88
CA ILE A 101 10.11 15.45 2.42
C ILE A 101 8.86 16.13 1.86
N HIS A 102 7.67 15.68 2.25
CA HIS A 102 6.40 16.27 1.82
C HIS A 102 6.27 17.73 2.26
N SER A 103 6.65 18.06 3.50
CA SER A 103 6.68 19.43 4.00
C SER A 103 7.71 20.31 3.26
N LYS A 104 8.85 19.75 2.86
CA LYS A 104 9.92 20.52 2.20
C LYS A 104 9.64 20.80 0.72
N TYR A 105 9.13 19.83 -0.03
CA TYR A 105 8.99 19.93 -1.49
C TYR A 105 7.55 20.02 -1.98
N PHE A 106 6.58 19.52 -1.22
CA PHE A 106 5.20 19.36 -1.69
C PHE A 106 4.16 20.15 -0.89
N LEU A 107 4.58 20.97 0.08
CA LEU A 107 3.68 21.73 0.97
C LEU A 107 2.71 22.66 0.22
N ASN A 108 3.17 23.25 -0.88
CA ASN A 108 2.38 24.18 -1.71
C ASN A 108 1.71 23.49 -2.90
N CYS A 109 1.78 22.17 -3.00
CA CYS A 109 1.04 21.46 -4.01
C CYS A 109 -0.44 21.53 -3.64
N SER A 110 -1.22 22.19 -4.50
CA SER A 110 -2.67 22.18 -4.36
C SER A 110 -3.10 20.73 -4.40
N LYS A 111 -3.96 20.33 -3.45
CA LYS A 111 -4.84 19.19 -3.64
C LYS A 111 -5.78 19.53 -4.79
N GLU A 112 -5.28 19.50 -6.03
CA GLU A 112 -6.09 18.97 -7.10
C GLU A 112 -6.22 17.49 -6.77
N GLU A 113 -7.09 17.22 -5.78
CA GLU A 113 -7.93 16.06 -5.85
C GLU A 113 -8.57 16.20 -7.23
N ASP A 114 -7.96 15.59 -8.25
CA ASP A 114 -8.75 14.87 -9.23
C ASP A 114 -9.74 14.13 -8.35
N LEU A 115 -10.94 14.70 -8.24
CA LEU A 115 -11.99 14.20 -7.42
C LEU A 115 -12.24 12.81 -8.00
N LEU A 116 -11.55 11.81 -7.47
CA LEU A 116 -12.01 10.44 -7.37
C LEU A 116 -13.21 10.54 -6.44
N VAL A 117 -14.27 11.18 -6.96
CA VAL A 117 -15.61 11.13 -6.40
C VAL A 117 -15.86 9.65 -6.35
N ASP A 118 -15.87 9.10 -5.14
CA ASP A 118 -16.31 7.74 -4.94
C ASP A 118 -17.60 7.56 -5.74
N ALA A 119 -17.66 6.48 -6.54
CA ALA A 119 -18.84 6.19 -7.33
C ALA A 119 -20.06 6.30 -6.40
N PRO A 120 -21.13 7.00 -6.80
CA PRO A 120 -22.25 7.30 -5.92
C PRO A 120 -22.73 6.02 -5.23
N GLN A 121 -23.00 6.09 -3.92
CA GLN A 121 -23.23 4.93 -3.05
C GLN A 121 -24.20 3.89 -3.63
N GLY A 122 -25.21 4.34 -4.40
CA GLY A 122 -26.14 3.45 -5.12
C GLY A 122 -25.50 2.56 -6.18
N MET A 123 -24.48 3.04 -6.92
CA MET A 123 -23.74 2.22 -7.88
C MET A 123 -22.92 1.13 -7.18
N VAL A 124 -22.26 1.45 -6.08
CA VAL A 124 -21.49 0.46 -5.30
C VAL A 124 -22.41 -0.64 -4.76
N ILE A 125 -23.59 -0.27 -4.25
CA ILE A 125 -24.59 -1.23 -3.79
C ILE A 125 -25.10 -2.09 -4.97
N ALA A 126 -25.38 -1.50 -6.13
CA ALA A 126 -25.83 -2.25 -7.30
C ALA A 126 -24.76 -3.24 -7.79
N LEU A 127 -23.51 -2.78 -7.92
CA LEU A 127 -22.38 -3.58 -8.40
C LEU A 127 -21.99 -4.70 -7.43
N THR A 128 -22.31 -4.58 -6.14
CA THR A 128 -22.13 -5.65 -5.15
C THR A 128 -23.30 -6.63 -5.13
N LEU A 129 -24.54 -6.16 -5.31
CA LEU A 129 -25.73 -7.03 -5.35
C LEU A 129 -25.82 -7.87 -6.62
N ILE A 130 -25.35 -7.38 -7.77
CA ILE A 130 -25.33 -8.12 -9.04
C ILE A 130 -24.57 -9.45 -8.91
N PRO A 131 -23.27 -9.50 -8.55
CA PRO A 131 -22.54 -10.77 -8.44
C PRO A 131 -23.10 -11.66 -7.32
N VAL A 132 -23.52 -11.08 -6.20
CA VAL A 132 -24.12 -11.84 -5.07
C VAL A 132 -25.40 -12.57 -5.49
N SER A 133 -26.21 -11.98 -6.37
CA SER A 133 -27.45 -12.60 -6.87
C SER A 133 -27.24 -13.45 -8.13
N LEU A 134 -26.30 -13.09 -9.01
CA LEU A 134 -26.02 -13.81 -10.24
C LEU A 134 -25.40 -15.19 -10.00
N ILE A 135 -24.49 -15.31 -9.02
CA ILE A 135 -23.83 -16.58 -8.68
C ILE A 135 -24.83 -17.69 -8.29
N PRO A 136 -25.74 -17.51 -7.32
CA PRO A 136 -26.71 -18.55 -6.97
C PRO A 136 -27.70 -18.85 -8.10
N LEU A 137 -28.06 -17.86 -8.92
CA LEU A 137 -28.91 -18.06 -10.10
C LEU A 137 -28.21 -18.97 -11.13
N LEU A 138 -26.94 -18.70 -11.44
CA LEU A 138 -26.17 -19.53 -12.36
C LEU A 138 -25.99 -20.95 -11.83
N VAL A 139 -25.68 -21.10 -10.53
CA VAL A 139 -25.58 -22.42 -9.87
C VAL A 139 -26.91 -23.16 -9.95
N TYR A 140 -28.03 -22.50 -9.65
CA TYR A 140 -29.36 -23.08 -9.76
C TYR A 140 -29.66 -23.54 -11.19
N VAL A 141 -29.38 -22.70 -12.20
CA VAL A 141 -29.60 -23.03 -13.61
C VAL A 141 -28.76 -24.23 -14.05
N VAL A 142 -27.48 -24.31 -13.64
CA VAL A 142 -26.60 -25.44 -13.94
C VAL A 142 -27.12 -26.72 -13.29
N VAL A 143 -27.47 -26.69 -12.00
CA VAL A 143 -28.02 -27.85 -11.29
C VAL A 143 -29.34 -28.30 -11.91
N TRP A 144 -30.24 -27.37 -12.22
CA TRP A 144 -31.51 -27.68 -12.86
C TRP A 144 -31.31 -28.32 -14.24
N LYS A 145 -30.44 -27.75 -15.08
CA LYS A 145 -30.11 -28.30 -16.39
C LYS A 145 -29.48 -29.69 -16.30
N SER A 146 -28.62 -29.94 -15.32
CA SER A 146 -28.03 -31.25 -15.10
C SER A 146 -29.03 -32.30 -14.63
N ASN A 147 -30.05 -31.91 -13.83
CA ASN A 147 -31.12 -32.82 -13.40
C ASN A 147 -32.18 -33.08 -14.49
N VAL A 148 -32.39 -32.15 -15.43
CA VAL A 148 -33.33 -32.30 -16.55
C VAL A 148 -32.74 -33.15 -17.69
N GLN A 149 -31.43 -33.38 -17.67
CA GLN A 149 -30.70 -34.11 -18.71
C GLN A 149 -30.29 -35.53 -18.30
N GLU A 150 -30.61 -35.95 -17.06
CA GLU A 150 -30.80 -37.36 -16.64
C GLU A 150 -32.24 -37.80 -16.89
#